data_AF-A0A2Z6M8W4-F1
#
_entry.id   AF-A0A2Z6M8W4-F1
#
_cell.length_a   1.000
_cell.length_b   1.000
_cell.length_c   1.000
_cell.angle_alpha   90.00
_cell.angle_beta   90.00
_cell.angle_gamma   90.00
#
_symmetry.space_group_name_H-M   'P 1'
#
loop_
_entity.id
_entity.type
_entity.pdbx_description
1 polymer ?
#
loop_
_entity_poly.entity_id
_entity_poly.type
_entity_poly.pdbx_seq_one_letter_code
_entity_poly.pdbx_strand_id
1 'polypeptide(L)'
;MVSHFCEQEGERRRWFFSWRRELFQWELDLVSQLNDILEPVVLSLDDDSWIWRPDVDGIFSVNSAYNLLVDELRSEDELEEEVAVVFEQLWESPAPSKCVGCVGSVESSIHLFLHCPCALRVWYGIFRWLGVVIVAPPSLMLLFKVMKGAARGKKTRSGFFMIWHATIWCIWKAQNKSIFDNDSFIPDDIVENIKVVSWKWSLARMKTSPCMFYEWNWDPGECLLR
;
A
#
# COMPACT_ATOMS: atom_id res chain seq x y z
N MET A 1 -33.34 2.48 10.01
CA MET A 1 -33.06 3.78 9.38
C MET A 1 -32.14 4.56 10.33
N VAL A 2 -31.08 5.21 9.84
CA VAL A 2 -30.04 5.87 10.65
C VAL A 2 -30.62 6.95 11.59
N SER A 3 -31.79 7.49 11.25
CA SER A 3 -32.60 8.40 12.07
C SER A 3 -32.91 7.92 13.48
N HIS A 4 -32.95 6.61 13.75
CA HIS A 4 -33.20 6.06 15.09
C HIS A 4 -32.06 6.32 16.09
N PHE A 5 -30.88 6.70 15.59
CA PHE A 5 -29.69 6.96 16.40
C PHE A 5 -29.43 8.46 16.59
N CYS A 6 -30.32 9.34 16.13
CA CYS A 6 -30.19 10.78 16.28
C CYS A 6 -31.38 11.34 17.07
N GLU A 7 -31.10 11.98 18.20
CA GLU A 7 -32.12 12.76 18.94
C GLU A 7 -31.90 14.25 18.68
N GLN A 8 -32.99 14.97 18.47
CA GLN A 8 -32.98 16.42 18.26
C GLN A 8 -33.60 17.13 19.46
N GLU A 9 -32.76 17.79 20.27
CA GLU A 9 -33.20 18.70 21.34
C GLU A 9 -33.04 20.14 20.85
N GLY A 10 -34.09 20.69 20.23
CA GLY A 10 -34.07 22.05 19.67
C GLY A 10 -33.12 22.20 18.48
N GLU A 11 -32.16 23.12 18.56
CA GLU A 11 -31.11 23.32 17.54
C GLU A 11 -29.93 22.34 17.69
N ARG A 12 -29.84 21.62 18.81
CA ARG A 12 -28.69 20.75 19.10
C ARG A 12 -29.06 19.29 18.82
N ARG A 13 -28.36 18.69 17.85
CA ARG A 13 -28.49 17.26 17.53
C ARG A 13 -27.42 16.47 18.26
N ARG A 14 -27.79 15.29 18.77
CA ARG A 14 -26.84 14.32 19.31
C ARG A 14 -27.07 12.94 18.71
N TRP A 15 -25.95 12.31 18.36
CA TRP A 15 -25.92 10.93 17.92
C TRP A 15 -25.72 10.00 19.12
N PHE A 16 -26.60 9.03 19.27
CA PHE A 16 -26.58 8.02 20.33
C PHE A 16 -26.29 6.64 19.74
N PHE A 17 -25.08 6.16 19.97
CA PHE A 17 -24.64 4.82 19.55
C PHE A 17 -24.63 3.86 20.73
N SER A 18 -25.30 2.71 20.58
CA SER A 18 -25.20 1.59 21.50
C SER A 18 -24.31 0.50 20.92
N TRP A 19 -23.14 0.30 21.53
CA TRP A 19 -22.16 -0.70 21.10
C TRP A 19 -22.44 -2.05 21.75
N ARG A 20 -22.17 -3.15 21.04
CA ARG A 20 -22.41 -4.53 21.56
C ARG A 20 -21.51 -4.90 22.75
N ARG A 21 -20.39 -4.19 22.93
CA ARG A 21 -19.43 -4.33 24.03
C ARG A 21 -18.82 -2.97 24.34
N GLU A 22 -18.12 -2.88 25.47
CA GLU A 22 -17.27 -1.73 25.78
C GLU A 22 -16.17 -1.55 24.72
N LEU A 23 -15.88 -0.29 24.40
CA LEU A 23 -14.88 0.09 23.40
C LEU A 23 -13.48 0.06 24.02
N PHE A 24 -12.50 -0.40 23.24
CA PHE A 24 -11.09 -0.28 23.60
C PHE A 24 -10.60 1.15 23.38
N GLN A 25 -9.49 1.52 24.03
CA GLN A 25 -8.96 2.88 23.97
C GLN A 25 -8.66 3.36 22.53
N TRP A 26 -8.18 2.48 21.64
CA TRP A 26 -7.95 2.81 20.23
C TRP A 26 -9.23 2.88 19.38
N GLU A 27 -10.36 2.37 19.88
CA GLU A 27 -11.66 2.49 19.20
C GLU A 27 -12.33 3.84 19.54
N LEU A 28 -11.93 4.49 20.64
CA LEU A 28 -12.44 5.82 21.00
C LEU A 28 -12.05 6.88 19.96
N ASP A 29 -10.85 6.79 19.39
CA ASP A 29 -10.39 7.69 18.33
C ASP A 29 -11.25 7.55 17.06
N LEU A 30 -11.65 6.32 16.72
CA LEU A 30 -12.55 6.05 15.59
C LEU A 30 -13.96 6.60 15.84
N VAL A 31 -14.43 6.56 17.08
CA VAL A 31 -15.73 7.16 17.45
C VAL A 31 -15.65 8.68 17.40
N SER A 32 -14.53 9.30 17.77
CA SER A 32 -14.32 10.74 17.60
C SER A 32 -14.43 11.12 16.13
N GLN A 33 -13.70 10.44 15.25
CA GLN A 33 -13.75 10.68 13.80
C GLN A 33 -15.15 10.47 13.23
N LEU A 34 -15.87 9.45 13.70
CA LEU A 34 -17.26 9.21 13.29
C LEU A 34 -18.16 10.38 13.70
N ASN A 35 -18.01 10.92 14.92
CA ASN A 35 -18.79 12.07 15.36
C ASN A 35 -18.50 13.31 14.50
N ASP A 36 -17.23 13.56 14.17
CA ASP A 36 -16.84 14.68 13.29
C ASP A 36 -17.46 14.53 11.88
N ILE A 37 -17.54 13.30 11.37
CA ILE A 37 -18.17 12.97 10.08
C ILE A 37 -19.68 13.24 10.11
N LEU A 38 -20.33 13.03 11.25
CA LEU A 38 -21.78 13.07 11.41
C LEU A 38 -22.30 14.43 11.90
N GLU A 39 -21.47 15.26 12.52
CA GLU A 39 -21.83 16.60 12.99
C GLU A 39 -22.46 17.49 11.89
N PRO A 40 -21.92 17.56 10.65
CA PRO A 40 -22.50 18.42 9.61
C PRO A 40 -23.71 17.80 8.88
N VAL A 41 -24.10 16.55 9.17
CA VAL A 41 -25.12 15.84 8.40
C VAL A 41 -26.53 16.37 8.70
N VAL A 42 -27.25 16.78 7.65
CA VAL A 42 -28.66 17.18 7.72
C VAL A 42 -29.52 16.03 7.22
N LEU A 43 -30.28 15.42 8.13
CA LEU A 43 -31.27 14.40 7.77
C LEU A 43 -32.46 15.06 7.07
N SER A 44 -32.81 14.56 5.90
CA SER A 44 -34.06 14.90 5.19
C SER A 44 -34.96 13.66 5.12
N LEU A 45 -36.18 13.86 4.61
CA LEU A 45 -37.12 12.76 4.32
C LEU A 45 -36.96 12.24 2.89
N ASP A 46 -35.95 12.73 2.17
CA ASP A 46 -35.65 12.28 0.80
C ASP A 46 -35.02 10.88 0.83
N ASP A 47 -35.04 10.22 -0.33
CA ASP A 47 -34.39 8.92 -0.47
C ASP A 47 -32.87 9.02 -0.25
N ASP A 48 -32.30 7.99 0.38
CA ASP A 48 -30.86 7.92 0.65
C ASP A 48 -30.06 7.96 -0.67
N SER A 49 -29.05 8.84 -0.72
CA SER A 49 -28.14 8.95 -1.86
C SER A 49 -26.67 8.89 -1.42
N TRP A 50 -25.83 8.29 -2.27
CA TRP A 50 -24.39 8.26 -2.06
C TRP A 50 -23.77 9.59 -2.50
N ILE A 51 -23.00 10.21 -1.61
CA ILE A 51 -22.31 11.48 -1.86
C ILE A 51 -20.81 11.25 -1.80
N TRP A 52 -20.11 11.66 -2.85
CA TRP A 52 -18.65 11.72 -2.87
C TRP A 52 -18.18 12.98 -2.13
N ARG A 53 -17.90 12.84 -0.83
CA ARG A 53 -17.48 13.96 0.05
C ARG A 53 -16.31 14.82 -0.45
N PRO A 54 -15.31 14.27 -1.16
CA PRO A 54 -14.15 15.06 -1.56
C PRO A 54 -14.46 16.17 -2.59
N ASP A 55 -15.52 16.00 -3.39
CA ASP A 55 -15.98 17.04 -4.31
C ASP A 55 -17.20 17.77 -3.76
N VAL A 56 -17.24 19.10 -3.98
CA VAL A 56 -18.30 19.99 -3.44
C VAL A 56 -19.66 19.71 -4.09
N ASP A 57 -19.67 19.19 -5.31
CA ASP A 57 -20.89 18.78 -6.02
C ASP A 57 -21.41 17.42 -5.54
N GLY A 58 -20.64 16.71 -4.71
CA GLY A 58 -21.00 15.39 -4.18
C GLY A 58 -20.95 14.27 -5.23
N ILE A 59 -20.46 14.55 -6.44
CA ILE A 59 -20.40 13.60 -7.55
C ILE A 59 -19.05 12.91 -7.54
N PHE A 60 -19.06 11.59 -7.67
CA PHE A 60 -17.82 10.84 -7.81
C PHE A 60 -17.12 11.18 -9.11
N SER A 61 -15.85 11.60 -9.02
CA SER A 61 -14.94 11.69 -10.15
C SER A 61 -13.68 10.86 -9.89
N VAL A 62 -13.18 10.18 -10.92
CA VAL A 62 -11.93 9.40 -10.84
C VAL A 62 -10.77 10.31 -10.42
N ASN A 63 -10.75 11.54 -10.92
CA ASN A 63 -9.74 12.54 -10.57
C ASN A 63 -9.77 12.91 -9.08
N SER A 64 -10.95 13.07 -8.47
CA SER A 64 -11.07 13.40 -7.05
C SER A 64 -10.73 12.23 -6.14
N ALA A 65 -11.14 11.01 -6.52
CA ALA A 65 -10.70 9.78 -5.85
C ALA A 65 -9.18 9.62 -5.88
N TYR A 66 -8.56 9.85 -7.04
CA TYR A 66 -7.11 9.82 -7.18
C TYR A 66 -6.41 10.85 -6.30
N ASN A 67 -6.85 12.12 -6.34
CA ASN A 67 -6.23 13.18 -5.54
C ASN A 67 -6.38 12.96 -4.04
N LEU A 68 -7.52 12.44 -3.57
CA LEU A 68 -7.72 12.07 -2.16
C LEU A 68 -6.73 10.98 -1.74
N LEU A 69 -6.61 9.92 -2.55
CA LEU A 69 -5.69 8.81 -2.27
C LEU A 69 -4.24 9.28 -2.25
N VAL A 70 -3.86 10.14 -3.19
CA VAL A 70 -2.53 10.76 -3.24
C VAL A 70 -2.30 11.61 -1.99
N ASP A 71 -3.24 12.45 -1.57
CA ASP A 71 -3.07 13.32 -0.40
C ASP A 71 -2.98 12.55 0.92
N GLU A 72 -3.73 11.45 1.06
CA GLU A 72 -3.63 10.55 2.21
C GLU A 72 -2.26 9.84 2.27
N LEU A 73 -1.69 9.49 1.12
CA LEU A 73 -0.36 8.88 0.98
C LEU A 73 0.78 9.89 1.20
N ARG A 74 0.60 11.16 0.79
CA ARG A 74 1.58 12.26 0.94
C ARG A 74 1.95 12.61 2.38
N SER A 75 1.22 12.08 3.36
CA SER A 75 1.51 12.31 4.79
C SER A 75 2.78 11.61 5.31
N GLU A 76 3.47 10.77 4.52
CA GLU A 76 4.78 10.19 4.86
C GLU A 76 5.86 10.41 3.76
N ASP A 77 6.59 11.53 3.84
CA ASP A 77 7.93 11.87 3.26
C ASP A 77 8.20 11.70 1.73
N GLU A 78 8.47 12.88 1.12
CA GLU A 78 9.17 13.23 -0.14
C GLU A 78 9.91 12.14 -0.96
N LEU A 79 9.21 11.18 -1.58
CA LEU A 79 9.75 10.38 -2.71
C LEU A 79 8.67 9.94 -3.71
N GLU A 80 7.61 10.72 -3.87
CA GLU A 80 6.37 10.19 -4.45
C GLU A 80 6.09 10.57 -5.91
N GLU A 81 6.49 11.74 -6.41
CA GLU A 81 5.92 12.22 -7.68
C GLU A 81 6.31 11.36 -8.91
N GLU A 82 7.56 10.93 -9.00
CA GLU A 82 8.01 10.03 -10.07
C GLU A 82 7.49 8.59 -9.89
N VAL A 83 7.30 8.16 -8.65
CA VAL A 83 6.90 6.79 -8.30
C VAL A 83 5.38 6.63 -8.44
N ALA A 84 4.59 7.62 -8.03
CA ALA A 84 3.14 7.68 -8.16
C ALA A 84 2.70 7.71 -9.63
N VAL A 85 3.38 8.49 -10.47
CA VAL A 85 3.13 8.51 -11.93
C VAL A 85 3.37 7.14 -12.55
N VAL A 86 4.43 6.43 -12.12
CA VAL A 86 4.67 5.05 -12.53
C VAL A 86 3.56 4.12 -12.04
N PHE A 87 3.09 4.27 -10.80
CA PHE A 87 2.04 3.43 -10.22
C PHE A 87 0.67 3.61 -10.88
N GLU A 88 0.30 4.83 -11.22
CA GLU A 88 -0.93 5.14 -11.98
C GLU A 88 -0.91 4.51 -13.36
N GLN A 89 0.18 4.68 -14.10
CA GLN A 89 0.34 4.08 -15.43
C GLN A 89 0.35 2.55 -15.40
N LEU A 90 0.82 1.97 -14.29
CA LEU A 90 0.91 0.54 -14.04
C LEU A 90 -0.45 -0.08 -13.69
N TRP A 91 -1.37 0.68 -13.10
CA TRP A 91 -2.72 0.22 -12.78
C TRP A 91 -3.71 0.35 -13.95
N GLU A 92 -3.49 1.34 -14.82
CA GLU A 92 -4.31 1.61 -16.03
C GLU A 92 -3.95 0.72 -17.24
N SER A 93 -2.84 -0.02 -17.18
CA SER A 93 -2.48 -0.96 -18.25
C SER A 93 -3.51 -2.09 -18.34
N PRO A 94 -4.08 -2.37 -19.54
CA PRO A 94 -4.95 -3.53 -19.73
C PRO A 94 -4.23 -4.79 -19.25
N ALA A 95 -4.77 -5.46 -18.25
CA ALA A 95 -4.14 -6.66 -17.71
C ALA A 95 -4.09 -7.71 -18.83
N PRO A 96 -2.90 -8.25 -19.16
CA PRO A 96 -2.78 -9.34 -20.12
C PRO A 96 -3.76 -10.47 -19.80
N SER A 97 -4.37 -11.05 -20.82
CA SER A 97 -5.34 -12.15 -20.63
C SER A 97 -4.73 -13.39 -19.96
N LYS A 98 -3.40 -13.46 -19.88
CA LYS A 98 -2.64 -14.53 -19.23
C LYS A 98 -1.48 -13.93 -18.44
N CYS A 99 -1.25 -14.46 -17.25
CA CYS A 99 -0.09 -14.07 -16.45
C CYS A 99 1.23 -14.50 -17.12
N VAL A 100 2.20 -13.60 -17.11
CA VAL A 100 3.55 -13.88 -17.63
C VAL A 100 4.33 -14.84 -16.71
N GLY A 101 4.15 -14.68 -15.40
CA GLY A 101 4.90 -15.44 -14.39
C GLY A 101 4.36 -16.84 -14.14
N CYS A 102 3.19 -17.23 -14.66
CA CYS A 102 2.67 -18.57 -14.45
C CYS A 102 1.65 -19.00 -15.50
N VAL A 103 1.45 -20.32 -15.62
CA VAL A 103 0.43 -20.88 -16.50
C VAL A 103 -0.90 -21.04 -15.77
N GLY A 104 -2.00 -20.60 -16.41
CA GLY A 104 -3.36 -20.96 -15.97
C GLY A 104 -4.09 -19.92 -15.11
N SER A 105 -3.58 -18.69 -15.00
CA SER A 105 -4.28 -17.59 -14.34
C SER A 105 -4.34 -16.36 -15.26
N VAL A 106 -5.49 -15.68 -15.23
CA VAL A 106 -5.64 -14.35 -15.82
C VAL A 106 -4.81 -13.38 -14.98
N GLU A 107 -4.05 -12.52 -15.64
CA GLU A 107 -3.28 -11.53 -14.91
C GLU A 107 -4.21 -10.50 -14.29
N SER A 108 -3.99 -10.22 -13.02
CA SER A 108 -4.50 -9.03 -12.34
C SER A 108 -3.32 -8.41 -11.61
N SER A 109 -3.41 -7.14 -11.24
CA SER A 109 -2.37 -6.48 -10.44
C SER A 109 -2.04 -7.26 -9.17
N ILE A 110 -3.06 -7.70 -8.41
CA ILE A 110 -2.85 -8.49 -7.19
C ILE A 110 -2.24 -9.87 -7.48
N HIS A 111 -2.59 -10.49 -8.61
CA HIS A 111 -1.96 -11.73 -9.01
C HIS A 111 -0.50 -11.50 -9.38
N LEU A 112 -0.21 -10.59 -10.31
CA LEU A 112 1.14 -10.26 -10.76
C LEU A 112 2.08 -9.92 -9.60
N PHE A 113 1.65 -9.04 -8.68
CA PHE A 113 2.52 -8.51 -7.63
C PHE A 113 2.57 -9.36 -6.36
N LEU A 114 1.61 -10.26 -6.15
CA LEU A 114 1.51 -11.01 -4.90
C LEU A 114 1.20 -12.48 -5.10
N HIS A 115 0.07 -12.82 -5.73
CA HIS A 115 -0.45 -14.21 -5.72
C HIS A 115 0.10 -15.11 -6.83
N CYS A 116 0.82 -14.56 -7.81
CA CYS A 116 1.50 -15.31 -8.85
C CYS A 116 2.57 -16.19 -8.18
N PRO A 117 2.65 -17.50 -8.50
CA PRO A 117 3.67 -18.38 -7.95
C PRO A 117 5.11 -17.85 -8.10
N CYS A 118 5.42 -17.17 -9.21
CA CYS A 118 6.72 -16.53 -9.39
C CYS A 118 6.89 -15.30 -8.50
N ALA A 119 5.86 -14.46 -8.35
CA ALA A 119 5.91 -13.32 -7.44
C ALA A 119 6.04 -13.76 -5.96
N LEU A 120 5.33 -14.82 -5.55
CA LEU A 120 5.48 -15.42 -4.22
C LEU A 120 6.92 -15.89 -3.99
N ARG A 121 7.57 -16.52 -4.98
CA ARG A 121 8.98 -16.91 -4.88
C ARG A 121 9.90 -15.72 -4.70
N VAL A 122 9.66 -14.62 -5.41
CA VAL A 122 10.39 -13.36 -5.22
C VAL A 122 10.22 -12.87 -3.78
N TRP A 123 8.98 -12.77 -3.29
CA TRP A 123 8.69 -12.34 -1.92
C TRP A 123 9.36 -13.23 -0.88
N TYR A 124 9.32 -14.56 -1.03
CA TYR A 124 10.03 -15.47 -0.13
C TYR A 124 11.54 -15.29 -0.15
N GLY A 125 12.13 -14.98 -1.32
CA GLY A 125 13.52 -14.60 -1.44
C GLY A 125 13.85 -13.34 -0.65
N ILE A 126 12.99 -12.31 -0.76
CA ILE A 126 13.14 -11.06 -0.01
C ILE A 126 12.95 -11.26 1.49
N PHE A 127 11.93 -12.00 1.93
CA PHE A 127 11.71 -12.27 3.36
C PHE A 127 12.87 -13.03 3.97
N ARG A 128 13.40 -14.04 3.26
CA ARG A 128 14.60 -14.78 3.70
C ARG A 128 15.80 -13.86 3.81
N TRP A 129 16.01 -12.98 2.83
CA TRP A 129 17.12 -12.03 2.83
C TRP A 129 17.01 -11.01 3.98
N LEU A 130 15.80 -10.58 4.32
CA LEU A 130 15.53 -9.69 5.46
C LEU A 130 15.49 -10.39 6.82
N GLY A 131 15.63 -11.73 6.87
CA GLY A 131 15.52 -12.50 8.11
C GLY A 131 14.12 -12.50 8.73
N VAL A 132 13.07 -12.26 7.94
CA VAL A 132 11.67 -12.24 8.41
C VAL A 132 10.89 -13.46 7.93
N VAL A 133 9.95 -13.91 8.76
CA VAL A 133 9.02 -14.98 8.40
C VAL A 133 7.63 -14.38 8.24
N ILE A 134 7.19 -14.24 6.99
CA ILE A 134 5.91 -13.64 6.63
C ILE A 134 5.13 -14.66 5.79
N VAL A 135 3.87 -14.90 6.18
CA VAL A 135 2.91 -15.62 5.36
C VAL A 135 2.27 -14.63 4.41
N ALA A 136 2.21 -14.96 3.11
CA ALA A 136 1.65 -14.08 2.09
C ALA A 136 0.21 -13.67 2.46
N PRO A 137 -0.06 -12.37 2.68
CA PRO A 137 -1.38 -11.89 3.07
C PRO A 137 -2.30 -11.78 1.84
N PRO A 138 -3.61 -11.54 2.02
CA PRO A 138 -4.53 -11.48 0.89
C PRO A 138 -4.38 -10.23 0.02
N SER A 139 -3.67 -9.19 0.48
CA SER A 139 -3.47 -7.95 -0.28
C SER A 139 -2.08 -7.35 -0.14
N LEU A 140 -1.67 -6.58 -1.16
CA LEU A 140 -0.41 -5.84 -1.17
C LEU A 140 -0.31 -4.84 -0.01
N MET A 141 -1.41 -4.19 0.34
CA MET A 141 -1.46 -3.23 1.45
C MET A 141 -1.30 -3.92 2.83
N LEU A 142 -1.79 -5.15 2.98
CA LEU A 142 -1.51 -5.91 4.20
C LEU A 142 -0.06 -6.38 4.25
N LEU A 143 0.51 -6.78 3.12
CA LEU A 143 1.94 -7.11 3.05
C LEU A 143 2.80 -5.92 3.46
N PHE A 144 2.45 -4.74 2.96
CA PHE A 144 3.07 -3.49 3.34
C PHE A 144 3.05 -3.25 4.86
N LYS A 145 1.86 -3.37 5.47
CA LYS A 145 1.70 -3.20 6.93
C LYS A 145 2.52 -4.21 7.73
N VAL A 146 2.54 -5.47 7.31
CA VAL A 146 3.31 -6.53 7.98
C VAL A 146 4.82 -6.27 7.87
N MET A 147 5.31 -5.87 6.70
CA MET A 147 6.72 -5.49 6.51
C MET A 147 7.10 -4.29 7.40
N LYS A 148 6.27 -3.24 7.45
CA LYS A 148 6.48 -2.07 8.32
C LYS A 148 6.51 -2.48 9.80
N GLY A 149 5.65 -3.42 10.21
CA GLY A 149 5.60 -3.95 11.58
C GLY A 149 6.78 -4.83 11.97
N ALA A 150 7.38 -5.55 11.02
CA ALA A 150 8.53 -6.43 11.26
C ALA A 150 9.83 -5.65 11.55
N ALA A 151 9.94 -4.41 11.05
CA ALA A 151 11.13 -3.59 11.19
C ALA A 151 11.23 -2.91 12.58
N ARG A 152 12.41 -3.01 13.20
CA ARG A 152 12.73 -2.37 14.47
C ARG A 152 13.39 -1.00 14.24
N GLY A 153 12.72 0.07 14.64
CA GLY A 153 13.23 1.45 14.57
C GLY A 153 12.82 2.20 13.30
N LYS A 154 12.85 3.55 13.36
CA LYS A 154 12.38 4.43 12.28
C LYS A 154 13.20 4.24 10.99
N LYS A 155 14.53 4.17 11.08
CA LYS A 155 15.43 3.96 9.94
C LYS A 155 15.18 2.64 9.23
N THR A 156 15.14 1.53 9.99
CA THR A 156 14.91 0.20 9.44
C THR A 156 13.54 0.07 8.79
N ARG A 157 12.50 0.71 9.35
CA ARG A 157 11.17 0.78 8.72
C ARG A 157 11.21 1.47 7.36
N SER A 158 11.91 2.61 7.26
CA SER A 158 12.11 3.32 5.99
C SER A 158 12.89 2.46 4.99
N GLY A 159 13.89 1.71 5.45
CA GLY A 159 14.61 0.75 4.61
C GLY A 159 13.72 -0.39 4.09
N PHE A 160 12.88 -0.97 4.96
CA PHE A 160 11.92 -2.03 4.57
C PHE A 160 10.87 -1.50 3.59
N PHE A 161 10.40 -0.27 3.80
CA PHE A 161 9.52 0.45 2.88
C PHE A 161 10.17 0.59 1.49
N MET A 162 11.41 1.06 1.44
CA MET A 162 12.17 1.18 0.20
C MET A 162 12.38 -0.17 -0.50
N ILE A 163 12.65 -1.24 0.24
CA ILE A 163 12.80 -2.61 -0.31
C ILE A 163 11.45 -3.14 -0.83
N TRP A 164 10.34 -2.84 -0.16
CA TRP A 164 9.00 -3.15 -0.64
C TRP A 164 8.75 -2.51 -2.01
N HIS A 165 9.01 -1.20 -2.15
CA HIS A 165 8.85 -0.49 -3.42
C HIS A 165 9.79 -1.02 -4.51
N ALA A 166 11.04 -1.32 -4.18
CA ALA A 166 11.99 -1.91 -5.12
C ALA A 166 11.48 -3.28 -5.63
N THR A 167 10.85 -4.07 -4.75
CA THR A 167 10.25 -5.37 -5.10
C THR A 167 9.14 -5.22 -6.13
N ILE A 168 8.19 -4.31 -5.88
CA ILE A 168 7.09 -4.06 -6.81
C ILE A 168 7.61 -3.54 -8.16
N TRP A 169 8.53 -2.58 -8.13
CA TRP A 169 9.15 -2.01 -9.32
C TRP A 169 9.88 -3.08 -10.16
N CYS A 170 10.66 -3.95 -9.52
CA CYS A 170 11.40 -5.01 -10.23
C CYS A 170 10.48 -6.08 -10.81
N ILE A 171 9.39 -6.45 -10.11
CA ILE A 171 8.37 -7.36 -10.65
C ILE A 171 7.72 -6.77 -11.89
N TRP A 172 7.27 -5.52 -11.82
CA TRP A 172 6.68 -4.82 -12.96
C TRP A 172 7.66 -4.71 -14.13
N LYS A 173 8.91 -4.34 -13.84
CA LYS A 173 9.95 -4.22 -14.88
C LYS A 173 10.21 -5.56 -15.56
N ALA A 174 10.24 -6.66 -14.83
CA ALA A 174 10.40 -8.00 -15.38
C ALA A 174 9.20 -8.42 -16.23
N GLN A 175 7.97 -8.11 -15.80
CA GLN A 175 6.76 -8.33 -16.58
C GLN A 175 6.82 -7.57 -17.91
N ASN A 176 7.11 -6.27 -17.88
CA ASN A 176 7.24 -5.47 -19.10
C ASN A 176 8.29 -6.02 -20.05
N LYS A 177 9.47 -6.37 -19.53
CA LYS A 177 10.54 -6.94 -20.35
C LYS A 177 10.11 -8.26 -21.01
N SER A 178 9.32 -9.07 -20.32
CA SER A 178 8.77 -10.29 -20.90
C SER A 178 7.71 -10.01 -21.98
N ILE A 179 6.86 -9.00 -21.78
CA ILE A 179 5.83 -8.60 -22.75
C ILE A 179 6.46 -8.00 -24.02
N PHE A 180 7.44 -7.11 -23.88
CA PHE A 180 7.96 -6.32 -24.98
C PHE A 180 9.24 -6.90 -25.62
N ASP A 181 10.08 -7.56 -24.83
CA ASP A 181 11.38 -8.10 -25.29
C ASP A 181 11.40 -9.64 -25.32
N ASN A 182 10.27 -10.30 -25.00
CA ASN A 182 10.16 -11.76 -24.90
C ASN A 182 11.20 -12.38 -23.94
N ASP A 183 11.59 -11.61 -22.91
CA ASP A 183 12.49 -12.07 -21.86
C ASP A 183 11.78 -13.00 -20.87
N SER A 184 12.54 -13.79 -20.14
CA SER A 184 12.01 -14.74 -19.16
C SER A 184 11.72 -14.09 -17.80
N PHE A 185 10.56 -14.40 -17.21
CA PHE A 185 10.21 -13.99 -15.85
C PHE A 185 10.80 -14.96 -14.82
N ILE A 186 12.06 -14.73 -14.42
CA ILE A 186 12.81 -15.61 -13.51
C ILE A 186 12.87 -15.01 -12.09
N PRO A 187 12.28 -15.64 -11.07
CA PRO A 187 12.24 -15.09 -9.71
C PRO A 187 13.61 -14.79 -9.08
N ASP A 188 14.59 -15.68 -9.27
CA ASP A 188 15.92 -15.52 -8.66
C ASP A 188 16.66 -14.29 -9.25
N ASP A 189 16.55 -14.08 -10.56
CA ASP A 189 17.10 -12.89 -11.22
C ASP A 189 16.39 -11.61 -10.75
N ILE A 190 15.07 -11.67 -10.53
CA ILE A 190 14.31 -10.54 -9.99
C ILE A 190 14.79 -10.21 -8.57
N VAL A 191 15.04 -11.21 -7.72
CA VAL A 191 15.57 -10.99 -6.35
C VAL A 191 16.94 -10.31 -6.38
N GLU A 192 17.86 -10.75 -7.24
CA GLU A 192 19.17 -10.11 -7.37
C GLU A 192 19.05 -8.66 -7.88
N ASN A 193 18.14 -8.39 -8.82
CA ASN A 193 17.85 -7.03 -9.25
C ASN A 193 17.27 -6.16 -8.12
N ILE A 194 16.39 -6.70 -7.28
CA ILE A 194 15.82 -5.98 -6.12
C ILE A 194 16.93 -5.58 -5.16
N LYS A 195 17.88 -6.47 -4.86
CA LYS A 195 19.02 -6.16 -3.98
C LYS A 195 19.87 -5.03 -4.55
N VAL A 196 20.17 -5.05 -5.85
CA VAL A 196 20.94 -3.99 -6.52
C VAL A 196 20.20 -2.66 -6.53
N VAL A 197 18.90 -2.66 -6.88
CA VAL A 197 18.08 -1.43 -6.94
C VAL A 197 17.89 -0.84 -5.55
N SER A 198 17.54 -1.66 -4.56
CA SER A 198 17.35 -1.20 -3.18
C SER A 198 18.65 -0.67 -2.55
N TRP A 199 19.81 -1.26 -2.86
CA TRP A 199 21.11 -0.73 -2.44
C TRP A 199 21.40 0.64 -3.08
N LYS A 200 21.19 0.79 -4.39
CA LYS A 200 21.36 2.08 -5.07
C LYS A 200 20.43 3.14 -4.48
N TRP A 201 19.18 2.76 -4.19
CA TRP A 201 18.21 3.65 -3.56
C TRP A 201 18.61 4.01 -2.13
N SER A 202 19.18 3.07 -1.36
CA SER A 202 19.63 3.37 0.00
C SER A 202 20.74 4.41 0.00
N LEU A 203 21.72 4.28 -0.89
CA LEU A 203 22.81 5.25 -1.02
C LEU A 203 22.33 6.64 -1.47
N ALA A 204 21.31 6.71 -2.31
CA ALA A 204 20.82 7.96 -2.87
C ALA A 204 19.78 8.66 -1.99
N ARG A 205 18.97 7.90 -1.25
CA ARG A 205 17.73 8.38 -0.62
C ARG A 205 17.73 8.30 0.90
N MET A 206 18.59 7.47 1.49
CA MET A 206 18.65 7.30 2.94
C MET A 206 19.76 8.14 3.57
N LYS A 207 19.49 8.71 4.74
CA LYS A 207 20.49 9.36 5.60
C LYS A 207 21.24 8.33 6.46
N THR A 208 21.75 7.28 5.83
CA THR A 208 22.55 6.21 6.46
C THR A 208 23.98 6.28 5.95
N SER A 209 24.95 5.89 6.79
CA SER A 209 26.33 5.77 6.31
C SER A 209 26.38 4.83 5.10
N PRO A 210 27.13 5.16 4.04
CA PRO A 210 27.30 4.28 2.89
C PRO A 210 27.76 2.89 3.33
N CYS A 211 27.18 1.86 2.72
CA CYS A 211 27.62 0.47 2.87
C CYS A 211 27.97 -0.10 1.49
N MET A 212 28.92 -1.03 1.47
CA MET A 212 29.27 -1.72 0.24
C MET A 212 28.16 -2.70 -0.16
N PHE A 213 28.00 -2.96 -1.46
CA PHE A 213 26.94 -3.85 -1.93
C PHE A 213 26.99 -5.26 -1.30
N TYR A 214 28.18 -5.79 -1.01
CA TYR A 214 28.29 -7.10 -0.36
C TYR A 214 27.77 -7.07 1.09
N GLU A 215 27.94 -5.95 1.81
CA GLU A 215 27.41 -5.78 3.17
C GLU A 215 25.89 -5.72 3.13
N TRP A 216 25.34 -4.97 2.17
CA TRP A 216 23.91 -4.89 1.93
C TRP A 216 23.30 -6.25 1.58
N ASN A 217 23.98 -7.02 0.72
CA ASN A 217 23.53 -8.36 0.36
C ASN A 217 23.63 -9.35 1.54
N TRP A 218 24.60 -9.17 2.43
CA TRP A 218 24.76 -9.99 3.62
C TRP A 218 23.68 -9.72 4.66
N ASP A 219 23.54 -8.45 5.07
CA ASP A 219 22.53 -8.02 6.04
C ASP A 219 22.17 -6.54 5.82
N PRO A 220 21.04 -6.25 5.14
CA PRO A 220 20.59 -4.89 4.94
C PRO A 220 20.13 -4.25 6.25
N GLY A 221 19.69 -5.02 7.24
CA GLY A 221 19.28 -4.53 8.56
C GLY A 221 20.42 -3.85 9.28
N GLU A 222 21.59 -4.49 9.34
CA GLU A 222 22.82 -3.91 9.90
C GLU A 222 23.26 -2.64 9.16
N CYS A 223 23.15 -2.64 7.82
CA CYS A 223 23.47 -1.46 7.01
C CYS A 223 22.55 -0.27 7.30
N LEU A 224 21.25 -0.53 7.51
CA LEU A 224 20.22 0.48 7.80
C LEU A 224 20.35 1.08 9.21
N LEU A 225 21.02 0.38 10.13
CA LEU A 225 21.26 0.84 11.50
C LEU A 225 22.43 1.84 11.62
N ARG A 226 23.28 1.93 10.59
CA ARG A 226 24.43 2.85 10.56
C ARG A 226 24.04 4.33 10.56
#